data_AF-A0A951VMA4-F1
#
_entry.id   AF-A0A951VMA4-F1
#
_cell.length_a   1.000
_cell.length_b   1.000
_cell.length_c   1.000
_cell.angle_alpha   90.00
_cell.angle_beta   90.00
_cell.angle_gamma   90.00
#
_symmetry.space_group_name_H-M   'P 1'
#
loop_
_entity.id
_entity.type
_entity.pdbx_description
1 polymer ?
#
loop_
_entity_poly.entity_id
_entity_poly.type
_entity_poly.pdbx_seq_one_letter_code
_entity_poly.pdbx_strand_id
1 'polypeptide(L)'
;MINRIDIEKFIACKNDAPIFDVRTPAEFEHAHIPKAINLPIFTNDERAKIGTTYKQIGREEAILLGFEITGPKWRTFIETAKKYVSNKKLYVHCWRGGMRSGAMAWALDFYGFDVTIINGGYKQYRNWVLQQFDNKYLFKVLGGKTGSHKTDILKEIEKLEEQIIDLEGLANHLGS
;
A
#
# COMPACT_ATOMS: atom_id res chain seq x y z
N MET A 1 -2.66 11.53 18.18
CA MET A 1 -1.31 11.02 18.49
C MET A 1 -0.97 10.03 17.42
N ILE A 2 0.02 10.35 16.57
CA ILE A 2 0.35 9.51 15.42
C ILE A 2 1.13 8.28 15.88
N ASN A 3 0.56 7.11 15.64
CA ASN A 3 1.18 5.83 15.95
C ASN A 3 2.10 5.37 14.82
N ARG A 4 3.02 4.47 15.14
CA ARG A 4 3.91 3.82 14.16
C ARG A 4 3.87 2.32 14.37
N ILE A 5 3.82 1.57 13.28
CA ILE A 5 3.78 0.10 13.30
C ILE A 5 4.85 -0.47 12.39
N ASP A 6 5.54 -1.49 12.89
CA ASP A 6 6.51 -2.25 12.09
C ASP A 6 5.80 -3.25 11.17
N ILE A 7 6.51 -3.69 10.14
CA ILE A 7 5.87 -4.42 9.04
C ILE A 7 5.28 -5.76 9.51
N GLU A 8 5.96 -6.47 10.39
CA GLU A 8 5.54 -7.77 10.91
C GLU A 8 4.25 -7.64 11.73
N LYS A 9 4.17 -6.61 12.57
CA LYS A 9 2.96 -6.31 13.37
C LYS A 9 1.81 -5.88 12.47
N PHE A 10 2.09 -5.06 11.46
CA PHE A 10 1.08 -4.63 10.49
C PHE A 10 0.47 -5.81 9.74
N ILE A 11 1.28 -6.75 9.25
CA ILE A 11 0.78 -7.95 8.57
C ILE A 11 -0.09 -8.80 9.51
N ALA A 12 0.29 -8.91 10.79
CA ALA A 12 -0.49 -9.64 11.79
C ALA A 12 -1.88 -9.03 12.06
N CYS A 13 -2.08 -7.73 11.81
CA CYS A 13 -3.38 -7.06 11.95
C CYS A 13 -4.39 -7.40 10.84
N LYS A 14 -4.02 -8.17 9.80
CA LYS A 14 -4.92 -8.68 8.75
C LYS A 14 -5.82 -7.62 8.09
N ASN A 15 -5.31 -6.39 7.88
CA ASN A 15 -6.04 -5.27 7.28
C ASN A 15 -7.31 -4.87 8.06
N ASP A 16 -7.22 -4.80 9.40
CA ASP A 16 -8.31 -4.37 10.30
C ASP A 16 -8.73 -2.89 10.12
N ALA A 17 -8.03 -2.13 9.28
CA ALA A 17 -8.37 -0.75 8.93
C ALA A 17 -7.92 -0.41 7.50
N PRO A 18 -8.51 0.62 6.86
CA PRO A 18 -8.10 1.09 5.54
C PRO A 18 -6.63 1.50 5.49
N ILE A 19 -5.97 1.21 4.36
CA ILE A 19 -4.56 1.53 4.14
C ILE A 19 -4.48 2.60 3.06
N PHE A 20 -3.94 3.77 3.39
CA PHE A 20 -3.72 4.85 2.45
C PHE A 20 -2.26 4.89 1.97
N ASP A 21 -2.08 4.72 0.67
CA ASP A 21 -0.81 4.94 0.00
C ASP A 21 -0.73 6.37 -0.53
N VAL A 22 0.13 7.18 0.07
CA VAL A 22 0.27 8.60 -0.29
C VAL A 22 1.33 8.87 -1.35
N ARG A 23 1.85 7.82 -1.98
CA ARG A 23 2.72 7.93 -3.16
C ARG A 23 1.95 8.43 -4.37
N THR A 24 2.67 8.80 -5.42
CA THR A 24 2.01 9.27 -6.66
C THR A 24 1.19 8.15 -7.32
N PRO A 25 0.25 8.50 -8.21
CA PRO A 25 -0.51 7.49 -8.95
C PRO A 25 0.38 6.50 -9.72
N ALA A 26 1.48 6.96 -10.34
CA ALA A 26 2.38 6.06 -11.05
C ALA A 26 3.14 5.11 -10.11
N GLU A 27 3.56 5.58 -8.93
CA GLU A 27 4.20 4.74 -7.92
C GLU A 27 3.22 3.65 -7.40
N PHE A 28 1.93 3.99 -7.27
CA PHE A 28 0.87 3.08 -6.82
C PHE A 28 0.50 2.05 -7.87
N GLU A 29 0.28 2.49 -9.12
CA GLU A 29 -0.07 1.63 -10.26
C GLU A 29 1.02 0.59 -10.54
N HIS A 30 2.30 0.99 -10.43
CA HIS A 30 3.40 0.07 -10.65
C HIS A 30 3.40 -1.10 -9.66
N ALA A 31 3.19 -0.81 -8.37
CA ALA A 31 2.98 -1.82 -7.33
C ALA A 31 2.58 -1.15 -6.01
N HIS A 32 1.68 -1.77 -5.24
CA HIS A 32 1.19 -1.27 -3.95
C HIS A 32 0.90 -2.41 -2.97
N ILE A 33 0.66 -2.07 -1.69
CA ILE A 33 0.23 -3.05 -0.68
C ILE A 33 -1.19 -3.52 -1.07
N PRO A 34 -1.51 -4.82 -1.06
CA PRO A 34 -2.85 -5.30 -1.38
C PRO A 34 -3.92 -4.59 -0.57
N LYS A 35 -5.04 -4.22 -1.24
CA LYS A 35 -6.17 -3.47 -0.66
C LYS A 35 -5.85 -2.03 -0.22
N ALA A 36 -4.66 -1.51 -0.52
CA ALA A 36 -4.37 -0.09 -0.29
C ALA A 36 -5.17 0.81 -1.24
N ILE A 37 -5.48 2.02 -0.77
CA ILE A 37 -6.19 3.06 -1.48
C ILE A 37 -5.19 4.18 -1.77
N ASN A 38 -5.07 4.59 -3.03
CA ASN A 38 -4.19 5.70 -3.36
C ASN A 38 -4.80 7.03 -2.90
N LEU A 39 -4.09 7.74 -2.02
CA LEU A 39 -4.41 9.10 -1.57
C LEU A 39 -3.19 10.00 -1.81
N PRO A 40 -2.87 10.29 -3.10
CA PRO A 40 -1.59 10.83 -3.48
C PRO A 40 -1.40 12.25 -2.92
N ILE A 41 -0.36 12.45 -2.11
CA ILE A 41 -0.03 13.79 -1.61
C ILE A 41 0.47 14.72 -2.73
N PHE A 42 1.06 14.13 -3.78
CA PHE A 42 1.56 14.80 -4.97
C PHE A 42 1.15 14.05 -6.23
N THR A 43 0.91 14.79 -7.32
CA THR A 43 0.87 14.22 -8.68
C THR A 43 2.27 13.76 -9.11
N ASN A 44 2.36 13.04 -10.23
CA ASN A 44 3.65 12.61 -10.79
C ASN A 44 4.58 13.81 -11.07
N ASP A 45 4.04 14.87 -11.66
CA ASP A 45 4.81 16.07 -12.03
C ASP A 45 5.21 16.88 -10.79
N GLU A 46 4.32 17.04 -9.82
CA GLU A 46 4.62 17.71 -8.56
C GLU A 46 5.73 16.96 -7.80
N ARG A 47 5.64 15.63 -7.75
CA ARG A 47 6.68 14.79 -7.15
C ARG A 47 8.02 14.93 -7.86
N ALA A 48 8.02 15.02 -9.18
CA ALA A 48 9.24 15.25 -9.96
C ALA A 48 9.85 16.62 -9.63
N LYS A 49 9.04 17.69 -9.62
CA LYS A 49 9.47 19.05 -9.25
C LYS A 49 10.08 19.09 -7.85
N ILE A 50 9.39 18.56 -6.84
CA ILE A 50 9.90 18.50 -5.46
C ILE A 50 11.20 17.70 -5.37
N GLY A 51 11.29 16.59 -6.11
CA GLY A 51 12.51 15.77 -6.17
C GLY A 51 13.69 16.54 -6.76
N THR A 52 13.45 17.31 -7.82
CA THR A 52 14.46 18.17 -8.44
C THR A 52 14.87 19.29 -7.50
N THR A 53 13.92 20.02 -6.88
CA THR A 53 14.21 21.07 -5.89
C THR A 53 15.05 20.54 -4.74
N TYR A 54 14.70 19.36 -4.21
CA TYR A 54 15.45 18.72 -3.12
C TYR A 54 16.92 18.45 -3.50
N LYS A 55 17.16 18.01 -4.73
CA LYS A 55 18.50 17.66 -5.21
C LYS A 55 19.33 18.88 -5.61
N GLN A 56 18.70 19.88 -6.20
CA GLN A 56 19.39 21.02 -6.82
C GLN A 56 19.54 22.22 -5.88
N ILE A 57 18.54 22.47 -5.03
CA ILE A 57 18.48 23.67 -4.18
C ILE A 57 18.71 23.27 -2.73
N GLY A 58 17.88 22.36 -2.21
CA GLY A 58 18.00 21.96 -0.82
C GLY A 58 16.73 21.35 -0.26
N ARG A 59 16.89 20.80 0.95
CA ARG A 59 15.80 20.16 1.68
C ARG A 59 14.71 21.15 2.08
N GLU A 60 15.07 22.34 2.54
CA GLU A 60 14.12 23.31 3.11
C GLU A 60 13.20 23.86 2.03
N GLU A 61 13.75 24.22 0.87
CA GLU A 61 13.02 24.73 -0.29
C GLU A 61 12.09 23.67 -0.87
N ALA A 62 12.51 22.40 -0.88
CA ALA A 62 11.64 21.31 -1.29
C ALA A 62 10.48 21.09 -0.32
N ILE A 63 10.69 21.33 0.98
CA ILE A 63 9.64 21.27 2.00
C ILE A 63 8.66 22.44 1.81
N LEU A 64 9.15 23.67 1.61
CA LEU A 64 8.32 24.85 1.35
C LEU A 64 7.46 24.66 0.10
N LEU A 65 8.05 24.23 -1.01
CA LEU A 65 7.33 23.90 -2.24
C LEU A 65 6.29 22.79 -2.00
N GLY A 66 6.63 21.79 -1.18
CA GLY A 66 5.69 20.74 -0.77
C GLY A 66 4.47 21.28 -0.05
N PHE A 67 4.65 22.22 0.88
CA PHE A 67 3.56 22.89 1.59
C PHE A 67 2.72 23.78 0.67
N GLU A 68 3.35 24.53 -0.23
CA GLU A 68 2.66 25.36 -1.23
C GLU A 68 1.71 24.50 -2.09
N ILE A 69 2.20 23.36 -2.59
CA ILE A 69 1.41 22.43 -3.42
C ILE A 69 0.28 21.75 -2.63
N THR A 70 0.52 21.39 -1.37
CA THR A 70 -0.43 20.62 -0.55
C THR A 70 -1.45 21.47 0.19
N GLY A 71 -1.15 22.73 0.49
CA GLY A 71 -2.02 23.70 1.16
C GLY A 71 -3.49 23.64 0.72
N PRO A 72 -3.80 23.81 -0.59
CA PRO A 72 -5.18 23.80 -1.07
C PRO A 72 -5.84 22.41 -1.07
N LYS A 73 -5.08 21.33 -0.88
CA LYS A 73 -5.55 19.94 -1.02
C LYS A 73 -5.98 19.28 0.30
N TRP A 74 -5.63 19.87 1.44
CA TRP A 74 -5.85 19.26 2.77
C TRP A 74 -7.31 18.86 3.01
N ARG A 75 -8.25 19.73 2.65
CA ARG A 75 -9.69 19.43 2.75
C ARG A 75 -10.07 18.19 1.95
N THR A 76 -9.61 18.09 0.70
CA THR A 76 -9.92 16.97 -0.19
C THR A 76 -9.35 15.66 0.34
N PHE A 77 -8.16 15.67 0.94
CA PHE A 77 -7.58 14.48 1.55
C PHE A 77 -8.43 13.95 2.71
N ILE A 78 -8.88 14.83 3.59
CA ILE A 78 -9.76 14.49 4.72
C ILE A 78 -11.10 13.95 4.20
N GLU A 79 -11.76 14.65 3.27
CA GLU A 79 -13.05 14.23 2.71
C GLU A 79 -12.94 12.87 2.00
N THR A 80 -11.84 12.61 1.31
CA THR A 80 -11.59 11.32 0.66
C THR A 80 -11.39 10.22 1.70
N ALA A 81 -10.57 10.45 2.73
CA ALA A 81 -10.35 9.47 3.79
C ALA A 81 -11.65 9.08 4.52
N LYS A 82 -12.54 10.05 4.77
CA LYS A 82 -13.85 9.81 5.41
C LYS A 82 -14.73 8.81 4.65
N LYS A 83 -14.58 8.69 3.33
CA LYS A 83 -15.38 7.74 2.53
C LYS A 83 -15.04 6.28 2.82
N TYR A 84 -13.84 6.02 3.32
CA TYR A 84 -13.33 4.65 3.52
C TYR A 84 -13.19 4.27 4.99
N VAL A 85 -13.18 5.25 5.91
CA VAL A 85 -12.88 5.02 7.33
C VAL A 85 -14.16 5.05 8.17
N SER A 86 -14.56 3.89 8.69
CA SER A 86 -15.73 3.74 9.57
C SER A 86 -15.40 3.98 11.05
N ASN A 87 -14.31 3.40 11.56
CA ASN A 87 -13.97 3.38 12.99
C ASN A 87 -12.85 4.36 13.37
N LYS A 88 -12.65 5.42 12.59
CA LYS A 88 -11.57 6.42 12.70
C LYS A 88 -10.12 5.90 12.61
N LYS A 89 -9.87 4.60 12.78
CA LYS A 89 -8.56 3.97 12.61
C LYS A 89 -8.20 3.86 11.13
N LEU A 90 -6.96 4.21 10.79
CA LEU A 90 -6.42 4.05 9.44
C LEU A 90 -4.90 3.88 9.45
N TYR A 91 -4.38 3.24 8.40
CA TYR A 91 -2.95 3.15 8.13
C TYR A 91 -2.53 4.11 7.02
N VAL A 92 -1.34 4.69 7.14
CA VAL A 92 -0.75 5.55 6.10
C VAL A 92 0.67 5.10 5.81
N HIS A 93 1.03 5.05 4.53
CA HIS A 93 2.42 4.85 4.14
C HIS A 93 2.80 5.65 2.90
N CYS A 94 4.11 5.84 2.75
CA CYS A 94 4.71 6.30 1.50
C CYS A 94 5.81 5.31 1.10
N TRP A 95 6.77 5.72 0.25
CA TRP A 95 7.88 4.85 -0.16
C TRP A 95 8.74 4.34 1.02
N ARG A 96 9.05 5.21 2.00
CA ARG A 96 9.96 4.89 3.13
C ARG A 96 9.38 5.21 4.52
N GLY A 97 8.09 5.51 4.63
CA GLY A 97 7.49 5.94 5.91
C GLY A 97 8.06 7.27 6.45
N GLY A 98 8.51 8.15 5.54
CA GLY A 98 9.17 9.43 5.86
C GLY A 98 8.21 10.63 5.84
N MET A 99 8.71 11.78 5.37
CA MET A 99 7.99 13.07 5.44
C MET A 99 6.63 13.08 4.74
N ARG A 100 6.46 12.39 3.60
CA ARG A 100 5.19 12.35 2.85
C ARG A 100 4.05 11.74 3.67
N SER A 101 4.26 10.54 4.21
CA SER A 101 3.29 9.90 5.10
C SER A 101 3.16 10.63 6.43
N GLY A 102 4.23 11.25 6.93
CA GLY A 102 4.19 12.08 8.14
C GLY A 102 3.29 13.31 8.01
N ALA A 103 3.40 14.05 6.90
CA ALA A 103 2.57 15.23 6.64
C ALA A 103 1.09 14.86 6.48
N MET A 104 0.79 13.79 5.73
CA MET A 104 -0.58 13.29 5.60
C MET A 104 -1.12 12.81 6.95
N ALA A 105 -0.32 12.05 7.72
CA ALA A 105 -0.73 11.56 9.02
C ALA A 105 -1.02 12.70 10.00
N TRP A 106 -0.23 13.76 9.97
CA TRP A 106 -0.49 14.97 10.76
C TRP A 106 -1.83 15.60 10.41
N ALA A 107 -2.13 15.81 9.13
CA ALA A 107 -3.41 16.42 8.72
C ALA A 107 -4.62 15.55 9.11
N LEU A 108 -4.51 14.22 8.96
CA LEU A 108 -5.57 13.28 9.31
C LEU A 108 -5.74 13.15 10.84
N ASP A 109 -4.65 13.09 11.60
CA ASP A 109 -4.66 13.06 13.08
C ASP A 109 -5.25 14.36 13.64
N PHE A 110 -4.88 15.52 13.07
CA PHE A 110 -5.41 16.82 13.46
C PHE A 110 -6.93 16.92 13.25
N TYR A 111 -7.47 16.30 12.20
CA TYR A 111 -8.92 16.20 12.00
C TYR A 111 -9.60 15.27 13.03
N GLY A 112 -8.88 14.29 13.58
CA GLY A 112 -9.37 13.37 14.60
C GLY A 112 -9.43 11.90 14.17
N PHE A 113 -8.72 11.49 13.11
CA PHE A 113 -8.49 10.08 12.82
C PHE A 113 -7.44 9.48 13.75
N ASP A 114 -7.55 8.19 14.07
CA ASP A 114 -6.48 7.43 14.72
C ASP A 114 -5.53 6.89 13.65
N VAL A 115 -4.43 7.61 13.44
CA VAL A 115 -3.53 7.38 12.32
C VAL A 115 -2.31 6.57 12.76
N THR A 116 -2.08 5.47 12.06
CA THR A 116 -0.87 4.65 12.22
C THR A 116 -0.02 4.67 10.96
N ILE A 117 1.25 5.10 11.05
CA ILE A 117 2.20 5.06 9.95
C ILE A 117 2.88 3.68 9.88
N ILE A 118 2.91 3.09 8.68
CA ILE A 118 3.71 1.87 8.44
C ILE A 118 5.19 2.27 8.34
N ASN A 119 6.00 1.85 9.32
CA ASN A 119 7.43 2.13 9.38
C ASN A 119 8.16 1.53 8.19
N GLY A 120 9.09 2.29 7.61
CA GLY A 120 9.82 1.88 6.40
C GLY A 120 8.98 1.85 5.11
N GLY A 121 7.67 2.09 5.21
CA GLY A 121 6.74 2.24 4.09
C GLY A 121 6.72 1.05 3.13
N TYR A 122 6.41 1.35 1.86
CA TYR A 122 6.32 0.32 0.81
C TYR A 122 7.64 -0.44 0.59
N LYS A 123 8.80 0.22 0.79
CA LYS A 123 10.11 -0.46 0.69
C LYS A 123 10.23 -1.61 1.69
N GLN A 124 9.83 -1.39 2.94
CA GLN A 124 9.89 -2.42 3.98
C GLN A 124 8.87 -3.54 3.72
N TYR A 125 7.65 -3.18 3.29
CA TYR A 125 6.67 -4.17 2.83
C TYR A 125 7.23 -5.06 1.72
N ARG A 126 7.83 -4.46 0.68
CA ARG A 126 8.42 -5.22 -0.44
C ARG A 126 9.54 -6.15 0.02
N ASN A 127 10.41 -5.68 0.92
CA ASN A 127 11.47 -6.53 1.49
C ASN A 127 10.88 -7.71 2.27
N TRP A 128 9.84 -7.46 3.08
CA TRP A 128 9.13 -8.51 3.81
C TRP A 128 8.52 -9.54 2.84
N VAL A 129 7.88 -9.10 1.75
CA VAL A 129 7.34 -10.01 0.71
C VAL A 129 8.43 -10.87 0.09
N LEU A 130 9.58 -10.27 -0.26
CA LEU A 130 10.70 -11.02 -0.85
C LEU A 130 11.24 -12.08 0.12
N GLN A 131 11.36 -11.76 1.40
CA GLN A 131 11.80 -12.71 2.43
C GLN A 131 10.83 -13.89 2.60
N GLN A 132 9.56 -13.76 2.19
CA GLN A 132 8.63 -14.88 2.26
C GLN A 132 9.06 -16.02 1.34
N PHE A 133 9.76 -15.76 0.24
CA PHE A 133 10.23 -16.81 -0.67
C PHE A 133 11.35 -17.68 -0.06
N ASP A 134 12.02 -17.21 1.00
CA ASP A 134 13.03 -18.00 1.71
C ASP A 134 12.39 -18.98 2.72
N ASN A 135 11.10 -18.82 3.01
CA ASN A 135 10.39 -19.69 3.94
C ASN A 135 10.04 -21.03 3.28
N LYS A 136 10.11 -22.11 4.06
CA LYS A 136 9.64 -23.43 3.64
C LYS A 136 8.13 -23.53 3.88
N TYR A 137 7.37 -23.58 2.80
CA TYR A 137 5.94 -23.88 2.85
C TYR A 137 5.67 -25.32 2.47
N LEU A 138 4.68 -25.92 3.12
CA LEU A 138 4.15 -27.23 2.73
C LEU A 138 3.12 -27.04 1.63
N PHE A 139 3.55 -27.10 0.38
CA PHE A 139 2.64 -27.04 -0.77
C PHE A 139 2.03 -28.42 -1.04
N LYS A 140 0.71 -28.47 -1.17
CA LYS A 140 0.00 -29.60 -1.78
C LYS A 140 -0.20 -29.30 -3.26
N VAL A 141 0.56 -29.97 -4.12
CA VAL A 141 0.53 -29.73 -5.57
C VAL A 141 -0.59 -30.56 -6.20
N LEU A 142 -1.56 -29.89 -6.83
CA LEU A 142 -2.59 -30.55 -7.62
C LEU A 142 -2.08 -30.78 -9.05
N GLY A 143 -1.60 -32.01 -9.32
CA GLY A 143 -1.10 -32.42 -10.63
C GLY A 143 -2.14 -33.15 -11.50
N GLY A 144 -1.99 -33.10 -12.82
CA GLY A 144 -2.85 -33.81 -13.77
C GLY A 144 -2.67 -33.33 -15.22
N LYS A 145 -3.24 -34.06 -16.18
CA LYS A 145 -3.17 -33.71 -17.62
C LYS A 145 -3.93 -32.41 -17.91
N THR A 146 -3.68 -31.80 -19.07
CA THR A 146 -4.55 -30.73 -19.62
C THR A 146 -5.98 -31.26 -19.80
N GLY A 147 -7.00 -30.41 -19.64
CA GLY A 147 -8.41 -30.82 -19.69
C GLY A 147 -8.90 -31.65 -18.50
N SER A 148 -8.08 -31.80 -17.44
CA SER A 148 -8.50 -32.50 -16.20
C SER A 148 -9.18 -31.58 -15.17
N HIS A 149 -9.62 -30.38 -15.57
CA HIS A 149 -10.39 -29.44 -14.74
C HIS A 149 -9.73 -29.07 -13.39
N LYS A 150 -8.39 -29.05 -13.33
CA LYS A 150 -7.62 -28.73 -12.10
C LYS A 150 -7.95 -27.34 -11.58
N THR A 151 -8.09 -26.38 -12.49
CA THR A 151 -8.44 -24.98 -12.19
C THR A 151 -9.81 -24.89 -11.54
N ASP A 152 -10.79 -25.70 -11.99
CA ASP A 152 -12.12 -25.74 -11.38
C ASP A 152 -12.06 -26.34 -9.97
N ILE A 153 -11.26 -27.39 -9.76
CA ILE A 153 -11.02 -27.94 -8.42
C ILE A 153 -10.40 -26.88 -7.49
N LEU A 154 -9.41 -26.11 -7.96
CA LEU A 154 -8.82 -25.01 -7.18
C LEU A 154 -9.89 -23.97 -6.82
N LYS A 155 -10.76 -23.59 -7.74
CA LYS A 155 -11.86 -22.64 -7.48
C LYS A 155 -12.89 -23.21 -6.48
N GLU A 156 -13.19 -24.50 -6.52
CA GLU A 156 -14.04 -25.12 -5.50
C GLU A 156 -13.38 -25.11 -4.11
N ILE A 157 -12.06 -25.32 -4.05
CA ILE A 157 -11.29 -25.19 -2.78
C ILE A 157 -11.33 -23.73 -2.28
N GLU A 158 -11.18 -22.74 -3.17
CA GLU A 158 -11.30 -21.32 -2.81
C GLU A 158 -12.68 -20.97 -2.24
N LYS A 159 -13.76 -21.54 -2.78
CA LYS A 159 -15.12 -21.37 -2.24
C LYS A 159 -15.30 -21.95 -0.83
N LEU A 160 -14.44 -22.89 -0.43
CA LEU A 160 -14.38 -23.42 0.94
C LEU A 160 -13.53 -22.52 1.87
N GLU A 161 -13.15 -21.33 1.41
CA GLU A 161 -12.30 -20.37 2.12
C GLU A 161 -10.87 -20.88 2.42
N GLU A 162 -10.43 -21.91 1.69
CA GLU A 162 -9.08 -22.47 1.80
C GLU A 162 -8.07 -21.71 0.91
N GLN A 163 -6.80 -21.74 1.32
CA GLN A 163 -5.74 -21.06 0.58
C GLN A 163 -5.39 -21.82 -0.71
N ILE A 164 -5.50 -21.12 -1.85
CA ILE A 164 -5.06 -21.64 -3.14
C ILE A 164 -4.00 -20.75 -3.78
N ILE A 165 -3.22 -21.34 -4.68
CA ILE A 165 -2.33 -20.63 -5.59
C ILE A 165 -2.62 -21.14 -7.00
N ASP A 166 -3.31 -20.34 -7.80
CA ASP A 166 -3.55 -20.62 -9.22
C ASP A 166 -2.41 -20.04 -10.07
N LEU A 167 -1.38 -20.85 -10.32
CA LEU A 167 -0.23 -20.43 -11.12
C LEU A 167 -0.60 -20.19 -12.60
N GLU A 168 -1.57 -20.91 -13.14
CA GLU A 168 -2.01 -20.74 -14.54
C GLU A 168 -2.75 -19.41 -14.69
N GLY A 169 -3.65 -19.11 -13.76
CA GLY A 169 -4.33 -17.82 -13.67
C GLY A 169 -3.36 -16.65 -13.48
N LEU A 170 -2.37 -16.79 -12.59
CA LEU A 170 -1.33 -15.78 -12.38
C LEU A 170 -0.45 -15.55 -13.62
N ALA A 171 -0.24 -16.59 -14.43
CA ALA A 171 0.52 -16.51 -15.67
C ALA A 171 -0.31 -15.99 -16.87
N ASN A 172 -1.61 -15.73 -16.69
CA ASN A 172 -2.57 -15.48 -17.78
C ASN A 172 -2.50 -16.57 -18.86
N HIS A 173 -2.25 -17.81 -18.46
CA HIS A 173 -2.11 -18.93 -19.39
C HIS A 173 -3.51 -19.47 -19.75
N LEU A 174 -3.86 -19.45 -21.04
CA LEU A 174 -5.19 -19.84 -21.54
C LEU A 174 -5.41 -21.36 -21.67
N GLY A 175 -4.48 -22.17 -21.19
CA GLY A 175 -4.30 -23.57 -21.62
C GLY A 175 -4.89 -24.66 -20.72
N SER A 176 -5.89 -24.38 -19.90
CA SER A 176 -6.53 -25.40 -19.05
C SER A 176 -7.72 -26.08 -19.73
#